data_AF-A0A935YG21-F1
#
_entry.id   AF-A0A935YG21-F1
#
_cell.length_a   1.000
_cell.length_b   1.000
_cell.length_c   1.000
_cell.angle_alpha   90.00
_cell.angle_beta   90.00
_cell.angle_gamma   90.00
#
_symmetry.space_group_name_H-M   'P 1'
#
loop_
_entity.id
_entity.type
_entity.pdbx_description
1 polymer ?
#
loop_
_entity_poly.entity_id
_entity_poly.type
_entity_poly.pdbx_seq_one_letter_code
_entity_poly.pdbx_strand_id
1 'polypeptide(L)'
;MYRMFAHTLQLAAVITVLAAIPAAALGECCIVPDNGFGTATLPPESTVASTCVYLGNTEITDGLPAGTTIQIAASIGNFTNVNELPGGSLGGTASAWEGQCVMQMTGTGALSGFNRSITVPLSGFNNNLFIFAPRAAFAPVQTAVALFNWLNGQIVGVGDPDFDLLRIAGGYNYGMPSPGQIQLVSTGSGWAVSGYFDITHRIDFIGAPGGALAGMSGSNTQQRRFEICPENAVALEGTSWSRVKALYR
;
A
#
# COMPACT_ATOMS: atom_id res chain seq x y z
N MET A 1 73.46 -13.83 39.80
CA MET A 1 73.13 -12.65 38.97
C MET A 1 71.68 -12.80 38.54
N TYR A 2 70.76 -12.15 39.25
CA TYR A 2 69.30 -12.30 39.09
C TYR A 2 68.82 -11.60 37.80
N ARG A 3 68.03 -12.29 36.97
CA ARG A 3 67.22 -11.66 35.91
C ARG A 3 65.75 -12.03 36.12
N MET A 4 64.98 -11.03 36.55
CA MET A 4 63.51 -11.06 36.62
C MET A 4 62.91 -11.05 35.21
N PHE A 5 61.96 -11.94 34.95
CA PHE A 5 61.05 -11.87 33.81
C PHE A 5 59.83 -11.03 34.22
N ALA A 6 59.60 -9.92 33.54
CA ALA A 6 58.38 -9.11 33.69
C ALA A 6 57.35 -9.55 32.64
N HIS A 7 56.24 -10.12 33.10
CA HIS A 7 55.06 -10.39 32.28
C HIS A 7 54.21 -9.11 32.19
N THR A 8 54.20 -8.48 31.02
CA THR A 8 53.28 -7.38 30.69
C THR A 8 51.97 -7.98 30.15
N LEU A 9 50.90 -7.86 30.93
CA LEU A 9 49.53 -8.22 30.54
C LEU A 9 48.97 -7.11 29.64
N GLN A 10 48.77 -7.37 28.34
CA GLN A 10 48.07 -6.44 27.45
C GLN A 10 46.56 -6.70 27.51
N LEU A 11 45.81 -5.77 28.10
CA LEU A 11 44.36 -5.69 27.96
C LEU A 11 44.02 -5.31 26.52
N ALA A 12 43.40 -6.22 25.76
CA ALA A 12 42.78 -5.90 24.49
C ALA A 12 41.38 -5.31 24.74
N ALA A 13 41.19 -4.03 24.41
CA ALA A 13 39.88 -3.39 24.41
C ALA A 13 39.06 -3.91 23.22
N VAL A 14 37.98 -4.65 23.49
CA VAL A 14 37.00 -5.07 22.48
C VAL A 14 36.13 -3.86 22.15
N ILE A 15 36.43 -3.18 21.04
CA ILE A 15 35.56 -2.15 20.47
C ILE A 15 34.48 -2.86 19.67
N THR A 16 33.29 -3.01 20.25
CA THR A 16 32.07 -3.35 19.50
C THR A 16 31.70 -2.18 18.61
N VAL A 17 32.01 -2.30 17.31
CA VAL A 17 31.44 -1.44 16.27
C VAL A 17 29.98 -1.83 16.12
N LEU A 18 29.07 -1.07 16.72
CA LEU A 18 27.65 -1.15 16.44
C LEU A 18 27.48 -0.62 15.00
N ALA A 19 27.41 -1.51 14.02
CA ALA A 19 27.06 -1.14 12.66
C ALA A 19 25.65 -0.55 12.71
N ALA A 20 25.53 0.76 12.43
CA ALA A 20 24.25 1.39 12.19
C ALA A 20 23.63 0.67 10.99
N ILE A 21 22.61 -0.15 11.27
CA ILE A 21 21.72 -0.65 10.23
C ILE A 21 21.19 0.61 9.54
N PRO A 22 21.29 0.75 8.21
CA PRO A 22 20.65 1.88 7.54
C PRO A 22 19.17 1.80 7.92
N ALA A 23 18.69 2.83 8.62
CA ALA A 23 17.27 3.04 8.77
C ALA A 23 16.71 3.00 7.35
N ALA A 24 15.86 2.02 7.06
CA ALA A 24 15.11 2.02 5.82
C ALA A 24 14.49 3.42 5.72
N ALA A 25 14.86 4.16 4.67
CA ALA A 25 14.26 5.46 4.41
C ALA A 25 12.75 5.22 4.31
N LEU A 26 12.02 5.61 5.34
CA LEU A 26 10.56 5.61 5.31
C LEU A 26 10.20 6.54 4.16
N GLY A 27 9.54 5.97 3.15
CA GLY A 27 9.22 6.68 1.92
C GLY A 27 8.48 7.97 2.27
N GLU A 28 8.98 9.09 1.75
CA GLU A 28 8.33 10.39 1.85
C GLU A 28 6.86 10.22 1.46
N CYS A 29 5.93 10.70 2.30
CA CYS A 29 4.50 10.62 2.00
C CYS A 29 4.25 11.16 0.58
N CYS A 30 3.29 10.56 -0.11
CA CYS A 30 2.99 10.99 -1.46
C CYS A 30 2.52 12.45 -1.45
N ILE A 31 3.29 13.34 -2.07
CA ILE A 31 2.94 14.75 -2.24
C ILE A 31 2.24 14.90 -3.57
N VAL A 32 1.05 15.50 -3.53
CA VAL A 32 0.19 15.67 -4.70
C VAL A 32 -0.13 17.15 -4.88
N PRO A 33 -0.25 17.65 -6.12
CA PRO A 33 -0.55 19.05 -6.36
C PRO A 33 -1.94 19.42 -5.83
N ASP A 34 -2.12 20.70 -5.48
CA ASP A 34 -3.45 21.25 -5.25
C ASP A 34 -4.25 21.23 -6.57
N ASN A 35 -5.53 20.90 -6.50
CA ASN A 35 -6.41 20.83 -7.67
C ASN A 35 -7.07 22.18 -8.03
N GLY A 36 -6.62 23.28 -7.41
CA GLY A 36 -7.14 24.63 -7.60
C GLY A 36 -8.30 24.98 -6.67
N PHE A 37 -8.79 24.03 -5.87
CA PHE A 37 -9.90 24.22 -4.94
C PHE A 37 -9.47 24.14 -3.48
N GLY A 38 -8.16 24.27 -3.20
CA GLY A 38 -7.64 24.18 -1.84
C GLY A 38 -7.73 22.77 -1.30
N THR A 39 -7.58 21.76 -2.14
CA THR A 39 -7.54 20.32 -1.80
C THR A 39 -6.81 19.57 -2.92
N ALA A 40 -6.78 18.24 -2.88
CA ALA A 40 -6.21 17.41 -3.95
C ALA A 40 -7.25 16.48 -4.57
N THR A 41 -7.02 16.06 -5.81
CA THR A 41 -7.79 14.98 -6.44
C THR A 41 -7.33 13.63 -5.89
N LEU A 42 -8.27 12.77 -5.49
CA LEU A 42 -8.01 11.44 -4.92
C LEU A 42 -8.75 10.35 -5.73
N PRO A 43 -8.16 9.15 -5.94
CA PRO A 43 -6.77 8.87 -5.66
C PRO A 43 -5.86 9.72 -6.55
N PRO A 44 -4.63 9.99 -6.10
CA PRO A 44 -3.72 10.79 -6.91
C PRO A 44 -3.31 10.04 -8.16
N GLU A 45 -3.51 10.67 -9.33
CA GLU A 45 -3.04 10.11 -10.58
C GLU A 45 -1.53 9.90 -10.54
N SER A 46 -1.09 8.79 -11.13
CA SER A 46 0.33 8.48 -11.21
C SER A 46 1.00 9.41 -12.20
N THR A 47 1.94 10.19 -11.70
CA THR A 47 2.82 11.04 -12.51
C THR A 47 4.25 10.56 -12.34
N VAL A 48 5.16 10.99 -13.22
CA VAL A 48 6.60 10.73 -13.07
C VAL A 48 7.18 11.21 -11.73
N ALA A 49 6.48 12.10 -11.01
CA ALA A 49 6.91 12.69 -9.75
C ALA A 49 6.23 12.09 -8.50
N SER A 50 5.22 11.24 -8.65
CA SER A 50 4.44 10.72 -7.51
C SER A 50 3.88 9.32 -7.78
N THR A 51 4.41 8.30 -7.09
CA THR A 51 3.83 6.95 -7.05
C THR A 51 3.07 6.76 -5.74
N CYS A 52 1.89 7.33 -5.66
CA CYS A 52 0.96 7.08 -4.56
C CYS A 52 0.42 5.65 -4.65
N VAL A 53 0.74 4.81 -3.67
CA VAL A 53 0.29 3.41 -3.63
C VAL A 53 -0.30 3.10 -2.26
N TYR A 54 -1.38 2.33 -2.25
CA TYR A 54 -1.89 1.69 -1.04
C TYR A 54 -1.22 0.33 -0.90
N LEU A 55 -0.58 0.09 0.24
CA LEU A 55 0.12 -1.16 0.55
C LEU A 55 -0.70 -1.97 1.55
N GLY A 56 -0.82 -3.26 1.34
CA GLY A 56 -1.50 -4.18 2.25
C GLY A 56 -0.98 -5.60 2.10
N ASN A 57 -1.34 -6.47 3.04
CA ASN A 57 -1.02 -7.90 2.97
C ASN A 57 -2.30 -8.72 2.98
N THR A 58 -2.33 -9.79 2.21
CA THR A 58 -3.42 -10.77 2.13
C THR A 58 -2.85 -12.15 1.80
N GLU A 59 -3.71 -13.16 1.65
CA GLU A 59 -3.27 -14.52 1.36
C GLU A 59 -4.35 -15.34 0.67
N ILE A 60 -3.91 -16.41 -0.01
CA ILE A 60 -4.77 -17.49 -0.50
C ILE A 60 -4.50 -18.71 0.37
N THR A 61 -5.57 -19.26 0.95
CA THR A 61 -5.53 -20.49 1.75
C THR A 61 -6.49 -21.54 1.21
N ASP A 62 -7.55 -21.13 0.51
CA ASP A 62 -8.64 -22.02 0.11
C ASP A 62 -8.28 -22.61 -1.25
N GLY A 63 -8.59 -23.88 -1.47
CA GLY A 63 -8.22 -24.57 -2.70
C GLY A 63 -6.77 -25.05 -2.77
N LEU A 64 -5.98 -24.82 -1.72
CA LEU A 64 -4.60 -25.28 -1.59
C LEU A 64 -4.51 -26.57 -0.75
N PRO A 65 -3.45 -27.38 -0.89
CA PRO A 65 -3.19 -28.50 0.00
C PRO A 65 -3.12 -28.09 1.48
N ALA A 66 -3.48 -29.00 2.39
CA ALA A 66 -3.44 -28.71 3.82
C ALA A 66 -2.06 -28.22 4.28
N GLY A 67 -2.02 -27.14 5.07
CA GLY A 67 -0.79 -26.51 5.55
C GLY A 67 -0.04 -25.67 4.50
N THR A 68 -0.65 -25.40 3.36
CA THR A 68 -0.09 -24.56 2.28
C THR A 68 -0.83 -23.24 2.21
N THR A 69 -0.09 -22.14 2.04
CA THR A 69 -0.65 -20.79 1.82
C THR A 69 0.13 -20.10 0.71
N ILE A 70 -0.51 -19.19 -0.02
CA ILE A 70 0.20 -18.17 -0.82
C ILE A 70 0.06 -16.85 -0.09
N GLN A 71 1.16 -16.36 0.47
CA GLN A 71 1.22 -15.06 1.13
C GLN A 71 1.37 -13.97 0.05
N ILE A 72 0.61 -12.89 0.18
CA ILE A 72 0.53 -11.84 -0.83
C ILE A 72 0.82 -10.48 -0.19
N ALA A 73 1.95 -9.88 -0.52
CA ALA A 73 2.16 -8.45 -0.33
C ALA A 73 1.58 -7.71 -1.54
N ALA A 74 0.49 -6.99 -1.32
CA ALA A 74 -0.29 -6.35 -2.36
C ALA A 74 -0.10 -4.83 -2.36
N SER A 75 -0.04 -4.24 -3.56
CA SER A 75 -0.10 -2.79 -3.73
C SER A 75 -1.20 -2.41 -4.72
N ILE A 76 -2.05 -1.46 -4.36
CA ILE A 76 -3.04 -0.84 -5.25
C ILE A 76 -2.56 0.56 -5.60
N GLY A 77 -2.34 0.82 -6.88
CA GLY A 77 -1.80 2.10 -7.33
C GLY A 77 -1.75 2.18 -8.85
N ASN A 78 -0.81 2.97 -9.37
CA ASN A 78 -0.74 3.28 -10.81
C ASN A 78 -2.08 3.86 -11.31
N PHE A 79 -2.68 4.75 -10.50
CA PHE A 79 -3.99 5.31 -10.77
C PHE A 79 -3.97 6.16 -12.05
N THR A 80 -4.92 5.90 -12.94
CA THR A 80 -5.14 6.61 -14.20
C THR A 80 -6.63 6.87 -14.39
N ASN A 81 -6.96 7.78 -15.31
CA ASN A 81 -8.35 8.12 -15.64
C ASN A 81 -9.17 8.48 -14.39
N VAL A 82 -8.56 9.22 -13.46
CA VAL A 82 -9.20 9.58 -12.20
C VAL A 82 -10.22 10.68 -12.47
N ASN A 83 -11.47 10.40 -12.14
CA ASN A 83 -12.57 11.33 -12.30
C ASN A 83 -13.30 11.46 -10.96
N GLU A 84 -12.91 12.49 -10.20
CA GLU A 84 -13.52 12.84 -8.92
C GLU A 84 -14.63 13.89 -9.13
N LEU A 85 -15.87 13.51 -8.83
CA LEU A 85 -17.04 14.37 -8.96
C LEU A 85 -17.80 14.49 -7.62
N PRO A 86 -18.50 15.61 -7.36
CA PRO A 86 -19.40 15.70 -6.21
C PRO A 86 -20.45 14.58 -6.19
N GLY A 87 -20.68 13.98 -5.02
CA GLY A 87 -21.67 12.92 -4.84
C GLY A 87 -21.22 11.80 -3.89
N GLY A 88 -21.74 10.59 -4.12
CA GLY A 88 -21.45 9.42 -3.29
C GLY A 88 -22.27 9.37 -2.00
N SER A 89 -22.28 8.19 -1.37
CA SER A 89 -23.11 7.90 -0.19
C SER A 89 -22.66 8.62 1.08
N LEU A 90 -21.44 9.18 1.12
CA LEU A 90 -20.92 9.96 2.24
C LEU A 90 -21.17 11.47 2.11
N GLY A 91 -21.81 11.92 1.02
CA GLY A 91 -22.17 13.33 0.80
C GLY A 91 -21.02 14.25 0.39
N GLY A 92 -19.82 13.72 0.13
CA GLY A 92 -18.67 14.48 -0.38
C GLY A 92 -18.48 14.25 -1.88
N THR A 93 -17.50 13.43 -2.23
CA THR A 93 -17.13 13.13 -3.62
C THR A 93 -17.15 11.63 -3.88
N ALA A 94 -17.34 11.28 -5.15
CA ALA A 94 -17.15 9.95 -5.68
C ALA A 94 -16.06 10.03 -6.76
N SER A 95 -15.03 9.19 -6.64
CA SER A 95 -13.88 9.17 -7.53
C SER A 95 -13.74 7.83 -8.22
N ALA A 96 -14.05 7.83 -9.51
CA ALA A 96 -13.84 6.68 -10.39
C ALA A 96 -12.40 6.68 -10.88
N TRP A 97 -11.80 5.50 -11.02
CA TRP A 97 -10.41 5.37 -11.42
C TRP A 97 -10.14 4.03 -12.09
N GLU A 98 -9.04 3.99 -12.83
CA GLU A 98 -8.38 2.76 -13.27
C GLU A 98 -7.02 2.65 -12.60
N GLY A 99 -6.44 1.45 -12.57
CA GLY A 99 -5.13 1.25 -12.00
C GLY A 99 -4.67 -0.20 -12.02
N GLN A 100 -3.79 -0.55 -11.09
CA GLN A 100 -3.20 -1.86 -10.99
C GLN A 100 -3.18 -2.35 -9.54
N CYS A 101 -3.43 -3.64 -9.37
CA CYS A 101 -3.12 -4.36 -8.15
C CYS A 101 -1.91 -5.27 -8.42
N VAL A 102 -0.76 -4.93 -7.85
CA VAL A 102 0.44 -5.77 -7.91
C VAL A 102 0.43 -6.70 -6.70
N MET A 103 0.57 -8.00 -6.95
CA MET A 103 0.55 -9.06 -5.95
C MET A 103 1.90 -9.77 -5.95
N GLN A 104 2.71 -9.51 -4.92
CA GLN A 104 3.94 -10.26 -4.66
C GLN A 104 3.58 -11.52 -3.89
N MET A 105 3.58 -12.65 -4.59
CA MET A 105 3.07 -13.93 -4.11
C MET A 105 4.20 -14.85 -3.70
N THR A 106 4.17 -15.37 -2.47
CA THR A 106 5.13 -16.36 -1.95
C THR A 106 4.40 -17.56 -1.37
N GLY A 107 4.68 -18.74 -1.91
CA GLY A 107 4.10 -19.99 -1.43
C GLY A 107 4.81 -20.56 -0.21
N THR A 108 4.05 -21.26 0.63
CA THR A 108 4.54 -22.02 1.79
C THR A 108 4.16 -23.50 1.63
N GLY A 109 4.61 -24.38 2.53
CA GLY A 109 4.19 -25.79 2.54
C GLY A 109 4.50 -26.50 1.21
N ALA A 110 3.48 -27.09 0.58
CA ALA A 110 3.63 -27.79 -0.70
C ALA A 110 4.02 -26.86 -1.87
N LEU A 111 3.81 -25.54 -1.71
CA LEU A 111 4.21 -24.50 -2.66
C LEU A 111 5.50 -23.78 -2.23
N SER A 112 6.31 -24.39 -1.36
CA SER A 112 7.64 -23.87 -1.04
C SER A 112 8.47 -23.69 -2.31
N GLY A 113 8.90 -22.46 -2.59
CA GLY A 113 9.61 -22.10 -3.82
C GLY A 113 8.74 -21.42 -4.88
N PHE A 114 7.41 -21.41 -4.72
CA PHE A 114 6.53 -20.57 -5.53
C PHE A 114 6.78 -19.10 -5.17
N ASN A 115 7.24 -18.32 -6.15
CA ASN A 115 7.46 -16.89 -6.01
C ASN A 115 7.12 -16.21 -7.33
N ARG A 116 6.10 -15.35 -7.33
CA ARG A 116 5.62 -14.66 -8.53
C ARG A 116 5.22 -13.22 -8.19
N SER A 117 5.49 -12.31 -9.11
CA SER A 117 4.95 -10.95 -9.10
C SER A 117 3.87 -10.86 -10.17
N ILE A 118 2.59 -10.83 -9.76
CA ILE A 118 1.47 -10.77 -10.69
C ILE A 118 0.87 -9.37 -10.66
N THR A 119 0.68 -8.76 -11.84
CA THR A 119 -0.03 -7.48 -11.96
C THR A 119 -1.43 -7.74 -12.47
N VAL A 120 -2.42 -7.49 -11.62
CA VAL A 120 -3.84 -7.58 -11.96
C VAL A 120 -4.32 -6.20 -12.40
N PRO A 121 -4.77 -6.03 -13.66
CA PRO A 121 -5.33 -4.76 -14.11
C PRO A 121 -6.65 -4.48 -13.39
N LEU A 122 -6.79 -3.26 -12.88
CA LEU A 122 -8.03 -2.72 -12.32
C LEU A 122 -8.65 -1.80 -13.37
N SER A 123 -9.13 -2.40 -14.46
CA SER A 123 -9.59 -1.69 -15.66
C SER A 123 -11.10 -1.61 -15.78
N GLY A 124 -11.56 -0.65 -16.58
CA GLY A 124 -12.98 -0.44 -16.86
C GLY A 124 -13.49 0.71 -16.01
N PHE A 125 -13.73 1.84 -16.67
CA PHE A 125 -14.27 3.04 -16.05
C PHE A 125 -15.54 2.72 -15.25
N ASN A 126 -15.60 3.19 -13.99
CA ASN A 126 -16.61 2.89 -12.97
C ASN A 126 -16.61 1.48 -12.35
N ASN A 127 -15.65 0.60 -12.69
CA ASN A 127 -15.49 -0.68 -11.98
C ASN A 127 -14.69 -0.54 -10.67
N ASN A 128 -14.02 0.59 -10.48
CA ASN A 128 -13.33 0.93 -9.25
C ASN A 128 -13.74 2.34 -8.80
N LEU A 129 -14.11 2.47 -7.52
CA LEU A 129 -14.68 3.71 -7.01
C LEU A 129 -14.32 3.93 -5.54
N PHE A 130 -13.78 5.10 -5.25
CA PHE A 130 -13.70 5.64 -3.89
C PHE A 130 -14.83 6.62 -3.64
N ILE A 131 -15.36 6.61 -2.42
CA ILE A 131 -16.31 7.61 -1.94
C ILE A 131 -15.69 8.29 -0.74
N PHE A 132 -15.72 9.61 -0.71
CA PHE A 132 -15.19 10.42 0.38
C PHE A 132 -16.29 11.27 1.00
N ALA A 133 -16.26 11.43 2.32
CA ALA A 133 -17.01 12.46 3.01
C ALA A 133 -16.50 13.86 2.63
N PRO A 134 -17.28 14.94 2.88
CA PRO A 134 -16.84 16.30 2.60
C PRO A 134 -15.49 16.61 3.26
N ARG A 135 -14.61 17.27 2.51
CA ARG A 135 -13.32 17.79 2.98
C ARG A 135 -13.43 19.28 3.25
N ALA A 136 -12.78 19.75 4.31
CA ALA A 136 -12.72 21.18 4.64
C ALA A 136 -11.72 21.88 3.70
N ALA A 137 -12.20 22.30 2.52
CA ALA A 137 -11.38 22.99 1.52
C ALA A 137 -10.59 24.16 2.14
N PHE A 138 -9.36 24.37 1.66
CA PHE A 138 -8.38 25.35 2.13
C PHE A 138 -7.89 25.19 3.57
N ALA A 139 -8.45 24.28 4.37
CA ALA A 139 -7.91 23.99 5.69
C ALA A 139 -6.52 23.33 5.54
N PRO A 140 -5.52 23.72 6.35
CA PRO A 140 -4.16 23.19 6.25
C PRO A 140 -4.09 21.69 6.56
N VAL A 141 -5.09 21.14 7.26
CA VAL A 141 -5.30 19.71 7.48
C VAL A 141 -6.74 19.39 7.12
N GLN A 142 -6.94 18.40 6.26
CA GLN A 142 -8.25 17.90 5.85
C GLN A 142 -8.34 16.43 6.21
N THR A 143 -9.39 16.05 6.91
CA THR A 143 -9.67 14.65 7.24
C THR A 143 -11.06 14.32 6.74
N ALA A 144 -11.21 13.17 6.10
CA ALA A 144 -12.52 12.68 5.68
C ALA A 144 -12.59 11.17 5.85
N VAL A 145 -13.78 10.69 6.24
CA VAL A 145 -14.14 9.28 6.14
C VAL A 145 -14.17 8.90 4.66
N ALA A 146 -13.75 7.68 4.35
CA ALA A 146 -13.75 7.15 3.01
C ALA A 146 -14.43 5.76 2.97
N LEU A 147 -14.88 5.38 1.79
CA LEU A 147 -15.39 4.04 1.48
C LEU A 147 -14.75 3.55 0.18
N PHE A 148 -14.21 2.33 0.20
CA PHE A 148 -13.85 1.63 -1.02
C PHE A 148 -15.13 0.98 -1.57
N ASN A 149 -15.73 1.57 -2.60
CA ASN A 149 -17.08 1.20 -3.00
C ASN A 149 -17.11 0.05 -4.00
N TRP A 150 -16.21 0.06 -4.98
CA TRP A 150 -15.98 -1.03 -5.92
C TRP A 150 -14.48 -1.25 -6.10
N LEU A 151 -14.07 -2.52 -6.10
CA LEU A 151 -12.77 -3.03 -6.52
C LEU A 151 -13.04 -4.23 -7.43
N ASN A 152 -12.54 -4.18 -8.67
CA ASN A 152 -12.65 -5.29 -9.59
C ASN A 152 -11.42 -5.38 -10.50
N GLY A 153 -10.78 -6.54 -10.51
CA GLY A 153 -9.70 -6.83 -11.44
C GLY A 153 -9.54 -8.32 -11.65
N GLN A 154 -9.05 -8.70 -12.82
CA GLN A 154 -8.71 -10.09 -13.11
C GLN A 154 -7.67 -10.22 -14.21
N ILE A 155 -6.97 -11.34 -14.19
CA ILE A 155 -6.25 -11.89 -15.34
C ILE A 155 -6.95 -13.19 -15.78
N VAL A 156 -7.02 -13.43 -17.08
CA VAL A 156 -7.65 -14.63 -17.68
C VAL A 156 -6.75 -15.27 -18.73
N GLY A 157 -6.46 -16.56 -18.54
CA GLY A 157 -6.32 -17.64 -19.53
C GLY A 157 -5.30 -17.56 -20.66
N VAL A 158 -4.58 -16.46 -20.89
CA VAL A 158 -3.59 -16.38 -21.98
C VAL A 158 -2.41 -15.52 -21.54
N GLY A 159 -1.49 -16.08 -20.76
CA GLY A 159 -0.19 -15.45 -20.52
C GLY A 159 0.45 -15.74 -19.17
N ASP A 160 -0.32 -16.14 -18.16
CA ASP A 160 0.27 -16.56 -16.89
C ASP A 160 0.48 -18.09 -16.86
N PRO A 161 1.70 -18.57 -16.54
CA PRO A 161 1.98 -20.00 -16.49
C PRO A 161 1.33 -20.73 -15.30
N ASP A 162 0.89 -20.02 -14.27
CA ASP A 162 0.35 -20.59 -13.03
C ASP A 162 -1.15 -20.34 -12.86
N PHE A 163 -1.72 -19.31 -13.49
CA PHE A 163 -3.13 -18.92 -13.33
C PHE A 163 -3.91 -18.91 -14.65
N ASP A 164 -4.94 -19.76 -14.74
CA ASP A 164 -6.01 -19.63 -15.75
C ASP A 164 -6.99 -18.50 -15.39
N LEU A 165 -7.21 -18.31 -14.08
CA LEU A 165 -7.95 -17.18 -13.53
C LEU A 165 -7.23 -16.73 -12.26
N LEU A 166 -7.04 -15.43 -12.12
CA LEU A 166 -6.82 -14.79 -10.84
C LEU A 166 -7.63 -13.50 -10.84
N ARG A 167 -8.55 -13.39 -9.88
CA ARG A 167 -9.49 -12.28 -9.76
C ARG A 167 -9.46 -11.73 -8.34
N ILE A 168 -9.53 -10.42 -8.23
CA ILE A 168 -9.81 -9.71 -6.98
C ILE A 168 -11.11 -8.92 -7.13
N ALA A 169 -11.99 -9.07 -6.16
CA ALA A 169 -13.22 -8.29 -6.05
C ALA A 169 -13.38 -7.79 -4.62
N GLY A 170 -13.89 -6.58 -4.42
CA GLY A 170 -14.01 -6.00 -3.09
C GLY A 170 -14.88 -4.75 -3.10
N GLY A 171 -15.27 -4.29 -1.92
CA GLY A 171 -15.94 -3.00 -1.78
C GLY A 171 -17.40 -3.07 -1.33
N TYR A 172 -17.85 -1.95 -0.77
CA TYR A 172 -19.13 -1.81 -0.08
C TYR A 172 -20.33 -2.23 -0.95
N ASN A 173 -20.34 -1.85 -2.23
CA ASN A 173 -21.45 -2.17 -3.13
C ASN A 173 -21.50 -3.64 -3.58
N TYR A 174 -20.46 -4.43 -3.31
CA TYR A 174 -20.52 -5.90 -3.42
C TYR A 174 -21.05 -6.57 -2.14
N GLY A 175 -21.54 -5.80 -1.17
CA GLY A 175 -21.95 -6.31 0.15
C GLY A 175 -20.76 -6.62 1.06
N MET A 176 -19.55 -6.13 0.72
CA MET A 176 -18.32 -6.39 1.45
C MET A 176 -17.83 -5.10 2.16
N PRO A 177 -17.87 -5.03 3.51
CA PRO A 177 -17.50 -3.83 4.25
C PRO A 177 -16.09 -3.34 3.90
N SER A 178 -15.96 -2.07 3.52
CA SER A 178 -14.66 -1.50 3.15
C SER A 178 -14.50 -0.05 3.63
N PRO A 179 -14.58 0.19 4.96
CA PRO A 179 -14.40 1.52 5.54
C PRO A 179 -12.97 2.02 5.37
N GLY A 180 -12.80 3.33 5.38
CA GLY A 180 -11.49 3.95 5.33
C GLY A 180 -11.51 5.38 5.86
N GLN A 181 -10.34 5.98 5.83
CA GLN A 181 -10.14 7.38 6.16
C GLN A 181 -8.98 7.91 5.34
N ILE A 182 -9.08 9.18 4.95
CA ILE A 182 -7.97 9.91 4.35
C ILE A 182 -7.66 11.15 5.16
N GLN A 183 -6.41 11.58 5.06
CA GLN A 183 -5.92 12.84 5.57
C GLN A 183 -5.05 13.51 4.50
N LEU A 184 -5.28 14.80 4.28
CA LEU A 184 -4.44 15.65 3.46
C LEU A 184 -3.84 16.72 4.36
N VAL A 185 -2.53 16.90 4.30
CA VAL A 185 -1.86 17.99 4.99
C VAL A 185 -1.10 18.86 4.01
N SER A 186 -1.37 20.16 4.06
CA SER A 186 -0.75 21.12 3.17
C SER A 186 0.75 21.20 3.45
N THR A 187 1.54 21.17 2.39
CA THR A 187 3.01 21.33 2.42
C THR A 187 3.46 22.70 1.89
N GLY A 188 2.51 23.57 1.53
CA GLY A 188 2.76 24.82 0.81
C GLY A 188 2.97 24.64 -0.69
N SER A 189 3.55 23.54 -1.14
CA SER A 189 3.68 23.17 -2.56
C SER A 189 2.63 22.17 -3.05
N GLY A 190 1.83 21.60 -2.15
CA GLY A 190 0.80 20.61 -2.45
C GLY A 190 0.24 19.99 -1.18
N TRP A 191 -0.14 18.73 -1.26
CA TRP A 191 -0.77 17.96 -0.18
C TRP A 191 -0.02 16.66 0.06
N ALA A 192 0.46 16.46 1.28
CA ALA A 192 0.88 15.14 1.74
C ALA A 192 -0.38 14.31 2.02
N VAL A 193 -0.50 13.16 1.35
CA VAL A 193 -1.66 12.27 1.45
C VAL A 193 -1.31 11.06 2.32
N SER A 194 -2.08 10.85 3.38
CA SER A 194 -2.08 9.62 4.17
C SER A 194 -3.50 9.08 4.31
N GLY A 195 -3.62 7.78 4.56
CA GLY A 195 -4.93 7.16 4.75
C GLY A 195 -4.91 5.66 4.67
N TYR A 196 -6.08 5.06 4.88
CA TYR A 196 -6.25 3.61 4.80
C TYR A 196 -7.65 3.23 4.36
N PHE A 197 -7.77 1.99 3.90
CA PHE A 197 -9.02 1.25 3.76
C PHE A 197 -8.89 -0.12 4.40
N ASP A 198 -9.86 -0.52 5.23
CA ASP A 198 -10.02 -1.88 5.72
C ASP A 198 -10.91 -2.67 4.76
N ILE A 199 -10.33 -3.17 3.66
CA ILE A 199 -11.04 -3.74 2.54
C ILE A 199 -11.42 -5.20 2.83
N THR A 200 -12.72 -5.47 2.93
CA THR A 200 -13.22 -6.83 2.72
C THR A 200 -13.18 -7.14 1.23
N HIS A 201 -12.35 -8.10 0.85
CA HIS A 201 -12.15 -8.51 -0.52
C HIS A 201 -12.17 -10.03 -0.65
N ARG A 202 -12.43 -10.48 -1.88
CA ARG A 202 -12.39 -11.86 -2.30
C ARG A 202 -11.36 -12.04 -3.40
N ILE A 203 -10.49 -13.04 -3.24
CA ILE A 203 -9.57 -13.50 -4.27
C ILE A 203 -10.06 -14.85 -4.79
N ASP A 204 -10.39 -14.91 -6.07
CA ASP A 204 -10.76 -16.16 -6.75
C ASP A 204 -9.61 -16.58 -7.67
N PHE A 205 -9.23 -17.86 -7.67
CA PHE A 205 -8.23 -18.37 -8.60
C PHE A 205 -8.57 -19.75 -9.17
N ILE A 206 -8.06 -20.01 -10.37
CA ILE A 206 -8.02 -21.32 -11.04
C ILE A 206 -6.60 -21.47 -11.57
N GLY A 207 -5.92 -22.55 -11.18
CA GLY A 207 -4.56 -22.80 -11.61
C GLY A 207 -4.48 -23.32 -13.04
N ALA A 208 -3.49 -22.84 -13.79
CA ALA A 208 -3.28 -23.19 -15.19
C ALA A 208 -2.78 -24.64 -15.35
N PRO A 209 -3.20 -25.38 -16.38
CA PRO A 209 -2.64 -26.67 -16.72
C PRO A 209 -1.12 -26.62 -16.89
N GLY A 210 -0.39 -27.49 -16.19
CA GLY A 210 1.07 -27.56 -16.24
C GLY A 210 1.82 -26.53 -15.36
N GLY A 211 1.09 -25.59 -14.75
CA GLY A 211 1.64 -24.64 -13.78
C GLY A 211 1.77 -25.22 -12.36
N ALA A 212 2.36 -24.44 -11.46
CA ALA A 212 2.53 -24.81 -10.05
C ALA A 212 1.20 -24.98 -9.31
N LEU A 213 0.13 -24.37 -9.82
CA LEU A 213 -1.23 -24.43 -9.25
C LEU A 213 -2.15 -25.38 -10.04
N ALA A 214 -1.62 -26.18 -10.96
CA ALA A 214 -2.43 -27.05 -11.82
C ALA A 214 -3.40 -27.94 -11.00
N GLY A 215 -4.68 -27.91 -11.38
CA GLY A 215 -5.73 -28.67 -10.71
C GLY A 215 -6.22 -28.07 -9.39
N MET A 216 -5.71 -26.91 -8.98
CA MET A 216 -6.14 -26.18 -7.78
C MET A 216 -7.08 -25.03 -8.16
N SER A 217 -8.07 -24.75 -7.32
CA SER A 217 -8.92 -23.57 -7.43
C SER A 217 -9.52 -23.24 -6.08
N GLY A 218 -9.70 -21.95 -5.82
CA GLY A 218 -10.14 -21.46 -4.51
C GLY A 218 -10.73 -20.07 -4.55
N SER A 219 -11.41 -19.73 -3.46
CA SER A 219 -12.05 -18.43 -3.25
C SER A 219 -11.86 -18.01 -1.80
N ASN A 220 -10.98 -17.03 -1.58
CA ASN A 220 -10.61 -16.54 -0.26
C ASN A 220 -11.26 -15.18 0.01
N THR A 221 -12.11 -15.08 1.03
CA THR A 221 -12.67 -13.79 1.48
C THR A 221 -12.02 -13.37 2.78
N GLN A 222 -11.42 -12.18 2.82
CA GLN A 222 -10.74 -11.64 4.00
C GLN A 222 -10.91 -10.12 4.09
N GLN A 223 -10.87 -9.59 5.31
CA GLN A 223 -10.72 -8.16 5.54
C GLN A 223 -9.26 -7.85 5.86
N ARG A 224 -8.66 -6.94 5.09
CA ARG A 224 -7.27 -6.51 5.27
C ARG A 224 -7.15 -5.01 5.12
N ARG A 225 -6.20 -4.43 5.83
CA ARG A 225 -5.90 -3.00 5.72
C ARG A 225 -4.94 -2.74 4.57
N PHE A 226 -5.27 -1.71 3.80
CA PHE A 226 -4.45 -1.14 2.74
C PHE A 226 -4.19 0.33 3.07
N GLU A 227 -2.94 0.73 3.20
CA GLU A 227 -2.54 2.06 3.69
C GLU A 227 -1.69 2.80 2.66
N ILE A 228 -1.94 4.10 2.51
CA ILE A 228 -1.07 5.04 1.80
C ILE A 228 -0.46 5.97 2.84
N CYS A 229 0.86 6.13 2.81
CA CYS A 229 1.65 6.77 3.87
C CYS A 229 1.17 6.42 5.30
N PRO A 230 1.68 5.32 5.90
CA PRO A 230 1.20 4.85 7.20
C PRO A 230 1.52 5.82 8.35
N GLU A 231 2.47 6.74 8.15
CA GLU A 231 2.65 7.87 9.05
C GLU A 231 1.58 8.93 8.76
N ASN A 232 0.94 9.47 9.81
CA ASN A 232 0.10 10.66 9.63
C ASN A 232 0.93 11.68 8.86
N ALA A 233 0.40 12.22 7.76
CA ALA A 233 1.05 13.28 7.03
C ALA A 233 1.21 14.47 8.00
N VAL A 234 2.37 14.60 8.64
CA VAL A 234 2.65 15.77 9.48
C VAL A 234 3.00 16.89 8.52
N ALA A 235 2.49 18.09 8.77
CA ALA A 235 2.89 19.25 7.99
C ALA A 235 4.42 19.31 8.04
N LEU A 236 5.07 19.24 6.87
CA LEU A 236 6.46 19.66 6.76
C LEU A 236 6.44 21.17 7.06
N GLU A 237 6.54 21.54 8.33
CA GLU A 237 6.91 22.90 8.70
C GLU A 237 8.21 23.17 7.95
N GLY A 238 8.15 24.07 6.96
CA GLY A 238 9.25 24.33 6.05
C GLY A 238 10.55 24.46 6.83
N THR A 239 11.46 23.51 6.59
CA THR A 239 12.85 23.46 7.06
C THR A 239 13.11 24.04 8.46
N SER A 240 13.40 23.16 9.40
CA SER A 240 13.79 23.34 10.80
C SER A 240 14.96 24.30 11.13
N TRP A 241 15.33 25.26 10.29
CA TRP A 241 16.30 26.30 10.64
C TRP A 241 15.79 27.28 11.71
N SER A 242 14.48 27.43 11.87
CA SER A 242 13.87 28.27 12.90
C SER A 242 13.88 27.64 14.30
N ARG A 243 13.75 26.31 14.41
CA ARG A 243 13.80 25.60 15.71
C ARG A 243 15.23 25.45 16.27
N VAL A 244 16.26 25.40 15.42
CA VAL A 244 17.67 25.36 15.88
C VAL A 244 18.11 26.68 16.51
N LYS A 245 17.55 27.83 16.08
CA LYS A 245 17.88 29.14 16.67
C LYS A 245 17.24 29.40 18.03
N ALA A 246 16.17 28.69 18.38
CA ALA A 246 15.52 28.81 19.69
C ALA A 246 16.25 28.04 20.80
N LEU A 247 17.22 27.17 20.45
CA LEU A 247 18.05 26.43 21.42
C LEU A 247 19.38 27.13 21.74
N TYR A 248 19.65 28.31 21.16
CA TYR A 248 20.83 29.13 21.43
C TYR A 248 20.46 30.60 21.72
N ARG A 249 19.49 30.83 22.62
CA ARG A 249 19.33 32.09 23.35
C ARG A 249 19.04 31.80 24.81
#